data_AF-A0A177NPG6-F1
#
_entry.id   AF-A0A177NPG6-F1
#
_cell.length_a   1.000
_cell.length_b   1.000
_cell.length_c   1.000
_cell.angle_alpha   90.00
_cell.angle_beta   90.00
_cell.angle_gamma   90.00
#
_symmetry.space_group_name_H-M   'P 1'
#
loop_
_entity.id
_entity.type
_entity.pdbx_description
1 polymer ?
#
loop_
_entity_poly.entity_id
_entity_poly.type
_entity_poly.pdbx_seq_one_letter_code
_entity_poly.pdbx_strand_id
1 'polypeptide(L)' 'MLTAIKGYYDHGRIVLQEEAPVQSKADVIITFLTESPVDETRPAQRIPGGLKGQVTIPDDFNAPLDDLHDYM' A
#
# COMPACT_ATOMS: atom_id res chain seq x y z
N MET A 1 24.74 11.92 6.31
CA MET A 1 23.60 11.94 5.36
C MET A 1 23.41 10.51 4.87
N LEU A 2 22.16 10.01 4.78
CA LEU A 2 21.90 8.69 4.21
C LEU A 2 21.83 8.82 2.68
N THR A 3 22.50 7.92 1.96
CA THR A 3 22.50 7.89 0.50
C THR A 3 22.06 6.50 0.04
N ALA A 4 21.08 6.44 -0.84
CA ALA A 4 20.65 5.21 -1.49
C ALA A 4 21.26 5.15 -2.90
N ILE A 5 21.85 4.02 -3.24
CA ILE A 5 22.44 3.78 -4.57
C ILE A 5 21.61 2.73 -5.28
N LYS A 6 21.30 2.96 -6.56
CA LYS A 6 20.61 1.98 -7.38
C LYS A 6 21.56 0.86 -7.79
N GLY A 7 21.01 -0.34 -7.82
CA GLY A 7 21.70 -1.54 -8.23
C GLY A 7 20.70 -2.59 -8.63
N TYR A 8 21.19 -3.71 -9.13
CA TYR A 8 20.38 -4.88 -9.40
C TYR A 8 20.96 -6.09 -8.69
N TYR A 9 20.08 -7.03 -8.40
CA TYR A 9 20.44 -8.32 -7.85
C TYR A 9 20.50 -9.35 -8.97
N ASP A 10 21.59 -10.10 -9.02
CA ASP A 10 21.81 -11.15 -9.99
C ASP A 10 22.51 -12.35 -9.34
N HIS A 11 21.79 -13.48 -9.25
CA HIS A 11 22.31 -14.77 -8.75
C HIS A 11 23.15 -14.67 -7.46
N GLY A 12 22.64 -13.98 -6.42
CA GLY A 12 23.33 -13.85 -5.13
C GLY A 12 24.35 -12.71 -5.06
N ARG A 13 24.53 -11.94 -6.13
CA ARG A 13 25.40 -10.76 -6.17
C ARG A 13 24.58 -9.49 -6.34
N ILE A 14 24.99 -8.45 -5.63
CA ILE A 14 24.44 -7.10 -5.77
C ILE A 14 25.44 -6.29 -6.58
N VAL A 15 25.01 -5.75 -7.71
CA VAL A 15 25.82 -4.91 -8.58
C VAL A 15 25.29 -3.48 -8.49
N LEU A 16 26.14 -2.56 -8.01
CA LEU A 16 25.83 -1.14 -7.97
C LEU A 16 25.94 -0.56 -9.38
N GLN A 17 25.01 0.31 -9.75
CA GLN A 17 25.04 1.03 -11.02
C GLN A 17 25.89 2.31 -10.95
N GLU A 18 26.22 2.76 -9.75
CA GLU A 18 26.97 3.97 -9.48
C GLU A 18 28.03 3.70 -8.41
N GLU A 19 29.08 4.53 -8.41
CA GLU A 19 30.13 4.45 -7.39
C GLU A 19 29.59 4.92 -6.03
N ALA A 20 29.89 4.16 -4.98
CA ALA A 20 29.47 4.53 -3.65
C ALA A 20 30.25 5.77 -3.18
N PRO A 21 29.57 6.80 -2.62
CA PRO A 21 30.24 8.00 -2.13
C PRO A 21 31.05 7.76 -0.84
N VAL A 22 31.07 6.52 -0.32
CA VAL A 22 31.74 6.14 0.91
C VAL A 22 33.04 5.42 0.57
N GLN A 23 34.17 6.02 0.96
CA GLN A 23 35.51 5.52 0.64
C GLN A 23 36.09 4.58 1.72
N SER A 24 35.46 4.51 2.89
CA SER A 24 35.89 3.67 4.01
C SER A 24 34.90 2.54 4.30
N LYS A 25 35.32 1.55 5.08
CA LYS A 25 34.44 0.46 5.52
C LYS A 25 33.24 1.03 6.29
N ALA A 26 32.04 0.68 5.85
CA ALA A 26 30.79 1.11 6.45
C ALA A 26 29.76 -0.03 6.42
N ASP A 27 28.86 -0.04 7.41
CA ASP A 27 27.72 -0.95 7.43
C ASP A 27 26.66 -0.49 6.43
N VAL A 28 26.02 -1.45 5.76
CA VAL A 28 25.04 -1.19 4.69
C VAL A 28 23.74 -1.95 4.91
N ILE A 29 22.64 -1.32 4.56
CA ILE A 29 21.30 -1.92 4.52
C ILE A 29 20.89 -2.06 3.06
N ILE A 30 20.44 -3.25 2.68
CA ILE A 30 19.99 -3.55 1.32
C ILE A 30 18.48 -3.71 1.32
N THR A 31 17.80 -2.90 0.51
CA THR A 31 16.34 -2.99 0.31
C THR A 31 16.08 -3.54 -1.10
N PHE A 32 15.42 -4.68 -1.19
CA PHE A 32 15.00 -5.25 -2.46
C PHE A 32 13.67 -4.63 -2.89
N LEU A 33 13.71 -3.90 -4.01
CA LEU A 33 12.50 -3.42 -4.67
C LEU A 33 11.97 -4.53 -5.56
N THR A 34 11.30 -5.50 -4.97
CA THR A 34 10.49 -6.45 -5.72
C THR A 34 9.17 -5.78 -6.04
N GLU A 35 8.72 -5.84 -7.29
CA GLU A 35 7.29 -5.79 -7.53
C GLU A 35 6.71 -6.89 -6.64
N SER A 36 5.87 -6.52 -5.67
CA SER A 36 5.14 -7.53 -4.91
C SER A 36 4.60 -8.52 -5.95
N PRO A 37 4.69 -9.85 -5.75
CA PRO A 37 3.69 -10.68 -6.41
C PRO A 37 2.40 -10.00 -6.03
N VAL A 38 1.69 -9.44 -7.02
CA VAL A 38 0.35 -8.93 -6.83
C VAL A 38 -0.30 -10.06 -6.06
N ASP A 39 -0.56 -9.83 -4.78
CA ASP A 39 -1.15 -10.85 -3.94
C ASP A 39 -2.32 -11.34 -4.77
N GLU A 40 -2.36 -12.65 -5.07
CA GLU A 40 -3.42 -13.23 -5.90
C GLU A 40 -4.80 -13.13 -5.21
N THR A 41 -4.95 -12.24 -4.22
CA THR A 41 -6.15 -11.44 -4.02
C THR A 41 -6.47 -10.67 -5.31
N ARG A 42 -6.92 -11.40 -6.33
CA ARG A 42 -7.89 -10.87 -7.29
C ARG A 42 -8.85 -10.02 -6.46
N PRO A 43 -9.06 -8.72 -6.78
CA PRO A 43 -10.10 -7.98 -6.09
C PRO A 43 -11.36 -8.83 -6.22
N ALA A 44 -11.88 -9.31 -5.08
CA ALA A 44 -13.04 -10.20 -5.07
C ALA A 44 -14.07 -9.57 -6.02
N GLN A 45 -14.48 -10.34 -7.03
CA GLN A 45 -15.33 -9.84 -8.10
C GLN A 45 -16.50 -9.11 -7.43
N ARG A 46 -16.53 -7.77 -7.55
CA ARG A 46 -17.49 -6.95 -6.80
C ARG A 46 -18.89 -7.36 -7.27
N ILE A 47 -19.68 -7.96 -6.40
CA ILE A 47 -21.05 -8.35 -6.72
C ILE A 47 -21.91 -7.09 -6.57
N PRO A 48 -22.45 -6.54 -7.67
CA PRO A 48 -23.36 -5.41 -7.57
C PRO A 48 -24.59 -5.82 -6.75
N GLY A 49 -24.95 -4.98 -5.77
CA GLY A 49 -26.08 -5.27 -4.88
C GLY A 49 -25.82 -6.35 -3.83
N GLY A 50 -24.55 -6.66 -3.48
CA GLY A 50 -24.23 -7.61 -2.41
C GLY A 50 -24.82 -7.25 -1.03
N LEU A 51 -25.21 -5.98 -0.82
CA LEU A 51 -25.88 -5.50 0.39
C LEU A 51 -27.41 -5.43 0.26
N LYS A 52 -27.98 -5.92 -0.84
CA LYS A 52 -29.44 -5.90 -1.07
C LYS A 52 -30.15 -6.64 0.07
N GLY A 53 -30.97 -5.92 0.82
CA GLY A 53 -31.74 -6.46 1.95
C GLY A 53 -30.97 -6.55 3.27
N GLN A 54 -29.68 -6.18 3.31
CA GLN A 54 -28.90 -6.09 4.56
C GLN A 54 -28.92 -4.69 5.16
N VAL A 55 -29.27 -3.68 4.37
CA VAL A 55 -29.39 -2.28 4.80
C VAL A 55 -30.76 -1.76 4.41
N THR A 56 -31.43 -1.13 5.35
CA THR A 56 -32.67 -0.38 5.13
C THR A 56 -32.31 1.09 5.10
N ILE A 57 -32.59 1.74 3.98
CA ILE A 57 -32.45 3.20 3.86
C ILE A 57 -33.82 3.80 4.23
N PRO A 58 -33.88 4.84 5.09
CA PRO A 58 -35.12 5.55 5.36
C PRO A 58 -35.74 6.11 4.08
N ASP A 59 -37.06 6.17 4.03
CA ASP A 59 -37.79 6.70 2.86
C ASP A 59 -37.45 8.18 2.58
N ASP A 60 -37.10 8.93 3.63
CA ASP A 60 -36.54 10.28 3.52
C ASP A 60 -35.05 10.28 3.86
N PHE A 61 -34.22 10.39 2.83
CA PHE A 61 -32.77 10.47 2.96
C PHE A 61 -32.29 11.73 3.71
N ASN A 62 -33.09 12.81 3.69
CA ASN A 62 -32.71 14.08 4.31
C ASN A 62 -33.21 14.20 5.75
N ALA A 63 -33.90 13.18 6.28
CA ALA A 63 -34.33 13.18 7.66
C ALA A 63 -33.10 13.27 8.59
N PRO A 64 -33.15 14.12 9.63
CA PRO A 64 -32.07 14.24 10.58
C PRO A 64 -31.82 12.89 11.26
N LEU A 65 -30.54 12.53 11.41
CA LEU A 65 -30.16 11.35 12.18
C LEU A 65 -30.23 11.71 13.67
N ASP A 66 -31.04 10.96 14.42
CA ASP A 66 -31.22 11.23 15.85
C ASP A 66 -29.89 11.17 16.63
N ASP A 67 -28.99 10.29 16.20
CA ASP A 67 -27.65 10.11 16.80
C ASP A 67 -26.69 11.28 16.55
N LEU A 68 -27.03 12.22 15.66
CA LEU A 68 -26.19 13.38 15.31
C LEU A 68 -26.68 14.69 15.94
N HIS A 69 -27.78 14.69 16.70
CA HIS A 69 -28.31 15.91 17.34
C HIS A 69 -27.31 16.58 18.29
N ASP A 70 -26.45 15.81 18.96
CA ASP A 70 -25.45 16.34 19.90
C ASP A 70 -24.25 17.01 19.20
N TYR A 71 -24.16 16.90 17.87
CA TYR A 71 -23.01 17.36 17.06
C TYR A 71 -23.37 18.45 16.03
N MET A 72 -24.65 18.83 15.92
CA MET A 72 -25.15 19.94 15.08
C MET A 72 -25.68 21.08 15.94
#